data_AF-A0A0C2CKJ6-F1
#
_entry.id   AF-A0A0C2CKJ6-F1
#
_cell.length_a   1.000
_cell.length_b   1.000
_cell.length_c   1.000
_cell.angle_alpha   90.00
_cell.angle_beta   90.00
_cell.angle_gamma   90.00
#
_symmetry.space_group_name_H-M   'P 1'
#
loop_
_entity.id
_entity.type
_entity.pdbx_description
1 polymer ?
#
loop_
_entity_poly.entity_id
_entity_poly.type
_entity_poly.pdbx_seq_one_letter_code
_entity_poly.pdbx_strand_id
1 'polypeptide(L)'
;MGTESREPSEQKLEQLLKERQELEDVLQLLERQLYKFEGDLLSTSFYGSILNGWDRSAMSVIPSKATPEMLNRKISDEDRIMSRSSVEFTRKLRREAMEKENRAHGRPAKLLRHDSVCSLCFDLPFL
;
A
#
# COMPACT_ATOMS: atom_id res chain seq x y z
N MET A 1 33.65 11.97 -40.79
CA MET A 1 33.95 11.04 -39.69
C MET A 1 33.21 11.52 -38.44
N GLY A 2 32.46 10.63 -37.77
CA GLY A 2 31.89 10.93 -36.45
C GLY A 2 30.40 10.61 -36.27
N THR A 3 29.97 9.38 -36.57
CA THR A 3 28.67 8.84 -36.13
C THR A 3 28.94 7.54 -35.37
N GLU A 4 29.58 7.61 -34.20
CA GLU A 4 29.96 6.38 -33.48
C GLU A 4 29.96 6.53 -31.95
N SER A 5 29.07 7.36 -31.38
CA SER A 5 29.00 7.53 -29.93
C SER A 5 27.61 7.59 -29.32
N ARG A 6 26.55 7.22 -30.08
CA ARG A 6 25.15 7.24 -29.60
C ARG A 6 24.50 5.88 -29.40
N GLU A 7 25.24 4.79 -29.54
CA GLU A 7 24.72 3.42 -29.37
C GLU A 7 24.75 2.88 -27.91
N PRO A 8 25.68 3.26 -27.00
CA PRO A 8 25.66 2.72 -25.63
C PRO A 8 24.52 3.32 -24.77
N SER A 9 23.97 4.48 -25.16
CA SER A 9 22.91 5.16 -24.41
C SER A 9 21.53 4.53 -24.61
N GLU A 10 21.19 4.10 -25.83
CA GLU A 10 19.86 3.54 -26.12
C GLU A 10 19.75 2.12 -25.53
N GLN A 11 20.78 1.29 -25.70
CA GLN A 11 20.85 -0.03 -25.07
C GLN A 11 20.83 0.05 -23.54
N LYS A 12 21.55 1.02 -22.94
CA LYS A 12 21.55 1.21 -21.49
C LYS A 12 20.19 1.68 -20.99
N LEU A 13 19.51 2.54 -21.75
CA LEU A 13 18.15 2.99 -21.44
C LEU A 13 17.16 1.81 -21.48
N GLU A 14 17.21 0.97 -22.51
CA GLU A 14 16.37 -0.22 -22.62
C GLU A 14 16.59 -1.17 -21.44
N GLN A 15 17.85 -1.39 -21.04
CA GLN A 15 18.17 -2.18 -19.86
C GLN A 15 17.53 -1.59 -18.59
N LEU A 16 17.67 -0.27 -18.37
CA LEU A 16 17.09 0.40 -17.20
C LEU A 16 15.56 0.35 -17.20
N LEU A 17 14.91 0.45 -18.36
CA LEU A 17 13.47 0.32 -18.49
C LEU A 17 13.00 -1.09 -18.14
N LYS A 18 13.76 -2.11 -18.58
CA LYS A 18 13.49 -3.50 -18.23
C LYS A 18 13.67 -3.75 -16.73
N GLU A 19 14.79 -3.30 -16.16
CA GLU A 19 15.06 -3.40 -14.71
C GLU A 19 13.98 -2.68 -13.89
N ARG A 20 13.54 -1.49 -14.31
CA ARG A 20 12.42 -0.79 -13.68
C ARG A 20 11.14 -1.64 -13.71
N GLN A 21 10.81 -2.23 -14.85
CA GLN A 21 9.61 -3.05 -14.99
C GLN A 21 9.67 -4.29 -14.08
N GLU A 22 10.82 -4.97 -14.04
CA GLU A 22 11.04 -6.13 -13.17
C GLU A 22 10.90 -5.75 -11.69
N LEU A 23 11.45 -4.60 -11.28
CA LEU A 23 11.31 -4.09 -9.92
C LEU A 23 9.85 -3.77 -9.57
N GLU A 24 9.08 -3.20 -10.51
CA GLU A 24 7.65 -2.95 -10.30
C GLU A 24 6.85 -4.25 -10.13
N ASP A 25 7.18 -5.30 -10.89
CA ASP A 25 6.53 -6.60 -10.78
C ASP A 25 6.85 -7.28 -9.45
N VAL A 26 8.11 -7.20 -9.00
CA VAL A 26 8.54 -7.71 -7.69
C VAL A 26 7.88 -6.92 -6.56
N LEU A 27 7.82 -5.60 -6.65
CA LEU A 27 7.14 -4.75 -5.66
C LEU A 27 5.67 -5.16 -5.52
N GLN A 28 4.96 -5.32 -6.62
CA GLN A 28 3.56 -5.76 -6.59
C GLN A 28 3.40 -7.17 -6.00
N LEU A 29 4.35 -8.07 -6.24
CA LEU A 29 4.33 -9.40 -5.64
C LEU A 29 4.47 -9.32 -4.12
N LEU A 30 5.46 -8.55 -3.64
CA LEU A 30 5.71 -8.37 -2.21
C LEU A 30 4.54 -7.69 -1.50
N GLU A 31 3.93 -6.66 -2.10
CA GLU A 31 2.76 -6.00 -1.54
C GLU A 31 1.57 -6.97 -1.42
N ARG A 32 1.33 -7.82 -2.42
CA ARG A 32 0.30 -8.86 -2.36
C ARG A 32 0.59 -9.89 -1.26
N GLN A 33 1.85 -10.25 -1.07
CA GLN A 33 2.26 -11.19 -0.01
C GLN A 33 2.07 -10.56 1.36
N LEU A 34 2.49 -9.30 1.53
CA LEU A 34 2.34 -8.56 2.78
C LEU A 34 0.87 -8.44 3.17
N TYR A 35 -0.02 -8.10 2.22
CA TYR A 35 -1.45 -8.00 2.45
C TYR A 35 -2.07 -9.33 2.95
N LYS A 36 -1.65 -10.46 2.37
CA LYS A 36 -2.11 -11.79 2.82
C LYS A 36 -1.60 -12.09 4.22
N PHE A 37 -0.31 -11.90 4.45
CA PHE A 37 0.33 -12.14 5.73
C PHE A 37 -0.27 -11.29 6.86
N GLU A 38 -0.62 -10.04 6.57
CA GLU A 38 -1.35 -9.20 7.52
C GLU A 38 -2.72 -9.76 7.90
N GLY A 39 -3.44 -10.35 6.94
CA GLY A 39 -4.72 -11.01 7.25
C GLY A 39 -4.55 -12.13 8.26
N ASP A 40 -3.52 -12.96 8.05
CA ASP A 40 -3.20 -14.06 8.95
C ASP A 40 -2.76 -13.54 10.33
N LEU A 41 -1.93 -12.50 10.39
CA LEU A 41 -1.52 -11.86 11.66
C LEU A 41 -2.71 -11.27 12.42
N LEU A 42 -3.59 -10.53 11.74
CA LEU A 42 -4.77 -9.92 12.35
C LEU A 42 -5.73 -10.96 12.89
N SER A 43 -5.86 -12.12 12.23
CA SER A 43 -6.68 -13.24 12.71
C SER A 43 -6.20 -13.80 14.06
N THR A 44 -4.89 -13.73 14.33
CA THR A 44 -4.29 -14.21 15.59
C THR A 44 -4.19 -13.14 16.68
N SER A 45 -4.64 -11.91 16.40
CA SER A 45 -4.49 -10.74 17.28
C SER A 45 -5.15 -10.89 18.66
N PHE A 46 -5.96 -11.91 18.89
CA PHE A 46 -6.60 -12.18 20.18
C PHE A 46 -5.61 -12.31 21.35
N TYR A 47 -4.43 -12.87 21.08
CA TYR A 47 -3.41 -13.10 22.11
C TYR A 47 -2.49 -11.89 22.36
N GLY A 48 -2.67 -10.83 21.57
CA GLY A 48 -1.78 -9.66 21.50
C GLY A 48 -1.31 -9.43 20.06
N SER A 49 -1.10 -8.17 19.70
CA SER A 49 -0.61 -7.80 18.36
C SER A 49 0.12 -6.47 18.39
N ILE A 50 0.87 -6.19 17.32
CA ILE A 50 1.56 -4.90 17.12
C ILE A 50 0.60 -3.71 17.17
N LEU A 51 -0.67 -3.93 16.85
CA LEU A 51 -1.71 -2.91 16.87
C LEU A 51 -2.25 -2.65 18.28
N ASN A 52 -2.49 -3.71 19.06
CA ASN A 52 -3.23 -3.62 20.33
C ASN A 52 -2.34 -3.76 21.58
N GLY A 53 -1.07 -4.11 21.40
CA GLY A 53 -0.15 -4.42 22.49
C GLY A 53 -0.17 -5.90 22.90
N TRP A 54 0.75 -6.23 23.81
CA TRP A 54 0.96 -7.57 24.37
C TRP A 54 0.60 -7.64 25.85
N ASP A 55 0.31 -6.48 26.46
CA ASP A 55 -0.06 -6.41 27.87
C ASP A 55 -1.53 -6.81 28.08
N ARG A 56 -1.71 -8.01 28.63
CA ARG A 56 -3.01 -8.61 28.94
C ARG A 56 -3.64 -8.05 30.21
N SER A 57 -2.86 -7.40 31.07
CA SER A 57 -3.38 -6.79 32.29
C SER A 57 -4.16 -5.51 31.96
N ALA A 58 -3.76 -4.79 30.91
CA ALA A 58 -4.48 -3.64 30.37
C ALA A 58 -5.71 -4.05 29.52
N MET A 59 -5.66 -5.19 28.83
CA MET A 59 -6.76 -5.73 28.03
C MET A 59 -7.54 -6.77 28.85
N SER A 60 -8.59 -6.34 29.57
CA SER A 60 -9.40 -7.12 30.55
C SER A 60 -10.11 -8.41 30.04
N VAL A 61 -9.61 -9.05 29.00
CA VAL A 61 -10.19 -10.24 28.36
C VAL A 61 -9.35 -11.46 28.71
N ILE A 62 -9.73 -12.13 29.80
CA ILE A 62 -9.26 -13.48 30.09
C ILE A 62 -9.86 -14.39 29.00
N PRO A 63 -9.07 -15.25 28.32
CA PRO A 63 -9.56 -16.05 27.21
C PRO A 63 -10.71 -17.00 27.56
N SER A 64 -10.89 -17.33 28.85
CA SER A 64 -12.01 -18.10 29.37
C SER A 64 -13.35 -17.35 29.38
N LYS A 65 -13.38 -16.04 29.15
CA LYS A 65 -14.59 -15.21 29.06
C LYS A 65 -14.83 -14.60 27.66
N ALA A 66 -13.95 -14.88 26.70
CA ALA A 66 -14.08 -14.35 25.36
C ALA A 66 -15.25 -15.04 24.64
N THR A 67 -16.29 -14.28 24.31
CA THR A 67 -17.36 -14.77 23.43
C THR A 67 -16.79 -14.98 22.02
N PRO A 68 -17.34 -15.90 21.21
CA PRO A 68 -16.88 -16.13 19.83
C PRO A 68 -16.95 -14.86 18.96
N GLU A 69 -17.80 -13.91 19.32
CA GLU A 69 -17.92 -12.59 18.68
C GLU A 69 -16.68 -11.71 18.91
N MET A 70 -16.03 -11.83 20.07
CA MET A 70 -14.77 -11.12 20.36
C MET A 70 -13.57 -11.75 19.66
N LEU A 71 -13.66 -13.03 19.32
CA LEU A 71 -12.65 -13.77 18.55
C LEU A 71 -12.77 -13.48 17.05
N ASN A 72 -14.00 -13.29 16.55
CA ASN A 72 -14.30 -12.94 15.16
C ASN A 72 -14.37 -11.42 14.94
N ARG A 73 -13.33 -10.69 15.36
CA ARG A 73 -13.20 -9.27 15.01
C ARG A 73 -13.17 -9.13 13.50
N LYS A 74 -14.04 -8.28 12.96
CA LYS A 74 -14.04 -7.94 11.53
C LYS A 74 -12.73 -7.22 11.23
N ILE A 75 -11.86 -7.88 10.47
CA ILE A 75 -10.60 -7.31 10.01
C ILE A 75 -10.93 -6.10 9.12
N SER A 76 -10.55 -4.91 9.55
CA SER A 76 -10.69 -3.68 8.75
C SER A 76 -9.43 -3.44 7.91
N ASP A 77 -9.58 -2.78 6.77
CA ASP A 77 -8.42 -2.35 5.97
C ASP A 77 -7.62 -1.23 6.65
N GLU A 78 -8.23 -0.51 7.59
CA GLU A 78 -7.54 0.44 8.48
C GLU A 78 -6.52 -0.24 9.41
N ASP A 79 -6.75 -1.50 9.81
CA ASP A 79 -5.87 -2.22 10.73
C ASP A 79 -4.62 -2.79 10.01
N ARG A 80 -4.56 -2.67 8.68
CA ARG A 80 -3.48 -3.17 7.82
C ARG A 80 -2.32 -2.18 7.71
N ILE A 81 -1.66 -1.93 8.84
CA ILE A 81 -0.62 -0.90 8.98
C ILE A 81 0.61 -1.11 8.08
N MET A 82 1.00 -2.35 7.81
CA MET A 82 2.16 -2.66 6.97
C MET A 82 1.82 -2.44 5.49
N SER A 83 0.65 -2.87 5.01
CA SER A 83 0.23 -2.55 3.63
C SER A 83 0.09 -1.03 3.45
N ARG A 84 -0.48 -0.32 4.44
CA ARG A 84 -0.63 1.14 4.40
C ARG A 84 0.68 1.91 4.55
N SER A 85 1.76 1.27 5.00
CA SER A 85 3.09 1.89 5.04
C SER A 85 3.70 2.05 3.64
N SER A 86 3.23 1.29 2.63
CA SER A 86 3.63 1.50 1.24
C SER A 86 2.86 2.69 0.64
N VAL A 87 3.63 3.66 0.13
CA VAL A 87 3.07 4.82 -0.59
C VAL A 87 2.38 4.36 -1.88
N GLU A 88 2.94 3.37 -2.57
CA GLU A 88 2.36 2.84 -3.81
C GLU A 88 1.04 2.12 -3.56
N PHE A 89 0.98 1.27 -2.53
CA PHE A 89 -0.26 0.64 -2.09
C PHE A 89 -1.34 1.68 -1.74
N THR A 90 -0.99 2.73 -0.98
CA THR A 90 -1.94 3.78 -0.61
C THR A 90 -2.38 4.60 -1.82
N ARG A 91 -1.47 4.89 -2.76
CA ARG A 91 -1.81 5.56 -4.03
C ARG A 91 -2.78 4.72 -4.86
N LYS A 92 -2.59 3.40 -4.90
CA LYS A 92 -3.46 2.46 -5.60
C LYS A 92 -4.86 2.43 -4.98
N LEU A 93 -4.96 2.30 -3.65
CA LEU A 93 -6.23 2.31 -2.93
C LEU A 93 -7.02 3.61 -3.18
N ARG A 94 -6.35 4.78 -3.17
CA ARG A 94 -6.98 6.06 -3.51
C ARG A 94 -7.48 6.11 -4.95
N ARG A 95 -6.70 5.59 -5.90
CA ARG A 95 -7.11 5.49 -7.32
C ARG A 95 -8.35 4.62 -7.48
N GLU A 96 -8.36 3.45 -6.85
CA GLU A 96 -9.49 2.52 -6.90
C GLU A 96 -10.75 3.12 -6.26
N ALA A 97 -10.61 3.85 -5.15
CA ALA A 97 -11.73 4.55 -4.51
C ALA A 97 -12.33 5.62 -5.43
N MET A 98 -11.48 6.45 -6.05
CA MET A 98 -11.91 7.46 -7.03
C MET A 98 -12.56 6.82 -8.26
N GLU A 99 -12.02 5.71 -8.76
CA GLU A 99 -12.61 4.99 -9.89
C GLU A 99 -13.98 4.41 -9.54
N LYS A 100 -14.13 3.84 -8.34
CA LYS A 100 -15.41 3.32 -7.84
C LYS A 100 -16.45 4.43 -7.70
N GLU A 101 -16.05 5.60 -7.21
CA GLU A 101 -16.90 6.79 -7.15
C GLU A 101 -17.32 7.26 -8.54
N ASN A 102 -16.37 7.36 -9.48
CA ASN A 102 -16.65 7.75 -10.87
C ASN A 102 -17.61 6.79 -11.56
N ARG A 103 -17.46 5.47 -11.32
CA ARG A 103 -18.40 4.44 -11.81
C ARG A 103 -19.79 4.60 -11.19
N ALA A 104 -19.88 4.86 -9.89
CA ALA A 104 -21.16 5.06 -9.20
C ALA A 104 -21.90 6.32 -9.68
N HIS A 105 -21.16 7.38 -10.04
CA HIS A 105 -21.72 8.66 -10.51
C HIS A 105 -21.83 8.76 -12.04
N GLY A 106 -21.54 7.70 -12.80
CA GLY A 106 -21.66 7.68 -14.26
C GLY A 106 -20.75 8.68 -15.01
N ARG A 107 -19.66 9.17 -14.39
CA ARG A 107 -18.70 10.06 -15.06
C ARG A 107 -17.77 9.24 -15.97
N PRO A 108 -17.69 9.53 -17.28
CA PRO A 108 -16.80 8.80 -18.16
C PRO A 108 -15.33 9.07 -17.81
N ALA A 109 -14.52 8.01 -17.76
CA ALA A 109 -13.12 7.98 -17.31
C ALA A 109 -12.11 8.79 -18.15
N LYS A 110 -12.56 9.70 -19.00
CA LYS A 110 -11.71 10.50 -19.91
C LYS A 110 -11.69 11.96 -19.50
N LEU A 111 -11.07 12.27 -18.36
CA LEU A 111 -10.60 13.63 -18.03
C LEU A 111 -9.59 13.54 -16.89
N LEU A 112 -8.43 12.92 -17.15
CA LEU A 112 -7.25 13.17 -16.33
C LEU A 112 -6.06 13.35 -17.27
N ARG A 113 -5.89 14.60 -17.73
CA ARG A 113 -4.63 15.06 -18.29
C ARG A 113 -3.58 14.88 -17.19
N HIS A 114 -2.54 14.15 -17.54
CA HIS A 114 -1.38 13.88 -16.71
C HIS A 114 -0.52 15.14 -16.70
N ASP A 115 -0.74 16.03 -15.73
CA ASP A 115 0.18 17.13 -15.45
C ASP A 115 0.19 17.48 -13.96
N SER A 116 1.38 17.92 -13.52
CA SER A 116 1.78 18.38 -12.19
C SER A 116 2.22 17.29 -11.19
N VAL A 117 3.54 17.11 -11.17
CA VAL A 117 4.36 17.10 -9.95
C VAL A 117 3.57 17.47 -8.68
N CYS A 118 3.63 16.60 -7.68
CA CYS A 118 3.19 16.89 -6.31
C CYS A 118 4.00 18.08 -5.75
N SER A 119 3.58 19.29 -6.07
CA SER A 119 3.89 20.50 -5.33
C SER A 119 2.96 20.54 -4.11
N LEU A 120 3.38 19.88 -3.03
CA LEU A 120 2.92 20.11 -1.64
C LEU A 120 3.62 19.09 -0.73
N CYS A 121 4.87 19.40 -0.34
CA CYS A 121 5.54 18.87 0.85
C CYS A 121 6.78 19.75 1.15
N PHE A 122 6.57 21.05 1.37
CA PHE A 122 7.54 21.91 2.05
C PHE A 122 6.79 23.09 2.67
N ASP A 123 6.05 22.81 3.74
CA ASP A 123 5.64 23.82 4.71
C ASP A 123 5.65 23.16 6.10
N LEU A 124 6.87 22.99 6.64
CA LEU A 124 7.06 22.92 8.09
C LEU A 124 7.34 24.36 8.55
N PRO A 125 6.52 24.95 9.43
CA PRO A 125 6.91 26.17 10.10
C PRO A 125 7.98 25.80 11.13
N PHE A 126 9.18 26.32 10.91
CA PHE A 126 10.20 26.43 11.94
C PHE A 126 9.69 27.44 12.98
N LEU A 127 9.38 26.96 14.19
CA LEU A 127 9.40 27.75 15.42
C LEU A 127 9.80 26.86 16.60
#